data_AF-A0A4R4K538-F1
#
_entry.id   AF-A0A4R4K538-F1
#
_cell.length_a   1.000
_cell.length_b   1.000
_cell.length_c   1.000
_cell.angle_alpha   90.00
_cell.angle_beta   90.00
_cell.angle_gamma   90.00
#
_symmetry.space_group_name_H-M   'P 1'
#
loop_
_entity.id
_entity.type
_entity.pdbx_description
1 polymer ?
#
loop_
_entity_poly.entity_id
_entity_poly.type
_entity_poly.pdbx_seq_one_letter_code
_entity_poly.pdbx_strand_id
1 'polypeptide(L)' 'MIMKIISILMKIVMHLIQGLAVSVGTISTGGLIYFTLMSTLENRYQYAIVAGTCLAFSAFIFYITEKIKEKCQLFQ' A
#
# COMPACT_ATOMS: atom_id res chain seq x y z
N MET A 1 -22.81 -22.77 4.57
CA MET A 1 -23.17 -21.35 4.85
C MET A 1 -22.03 -20.60 5.52
N ILE A 2 -21.45 -21.13 6.61
CA ILE A 2 -20.27 -20.58 7.31
C ILE A 2 -19.07 -20.33 6.37
N MET A 3 -18.72 -21.30 5.51
CA MET A 3 -17.63 -21.15 4.52
C MET A 3 -17.84 -19.98 3.53
N LYS A 4 -19.10 -19.66 3.16
CA LYS A 4 -19.41 -18.51 2.29
C LYS A 4 -19.21 -17.18 3.01
N ILE A 5 -19.56 -17.10 4.29
CA ILE A 5 -19.36 -15.89 5.11
C ILE A 5 -17.87 -15.60 5.28
N ILE A 6 -17.07 -16.64 5.57
CA ILE A 6 -15.61 -16.53 5.69
C ILE A 6 -14.98 -16.08 4.36
N SER A 7 -15.47 -16.59 3.23
CA SER A 7 -15.01 -16.16 1.90
C SER A 7 -15.26 -14.68 1.64
N ILE A 8 -16.47 -14.19 1.93
CA ILE A 8 -16.82 -12.78 1.75
C ILE A 8 -15.97 -11.89 2.68
N LEU A 9 -15.77 -12.31 3.93
CA LEU A 9 -14.94 -11.59 4.89
C LEU A 9 -13.48 -11.48 4.40
N MET A 10 -12.89 -12.57 3.90
CA MET A 10 -11.55 -12.57 3.30
C MET A 10 -11.46 -11.60 2.12
N LYS A 11 -12.47 -11.54 1.25
CA LYS A 11 -12.51 -10.58 0.14
C LYS A 11 -12.48 -9.14 0.61
N ILE A 12 -13.29 -8.79 1.61
CA ILE A 12 -13.36 -7.44 2.17
C ILE A 12 -12.03 -7.04 2.81
N VAL A 13 -11.43 -7.91 3.62
CA VAL A 13 -10.14 -7.65 4.27
C VAL A 13 -9.04 -7.42 3.23
N MET A 14 -9.02 -8.21 2.17
CA MET A 14 -8.05 -8.06 1.08
C MET A 14 -8.15 -6.69 0.39
N HIS A 15 -9.38 -6.26 0.08
CA HIS A 15 -9.62 -4.94 -0.53
C HIS A 15 -9.28 -3.78 0.42
N LEU A 16 -9.53 -3.94 1.72
CA LEU A 16 -9.11 -2.96 2.73
C LEU A 16 -7.58 -2.81 2.78
N ILE A 17 -6.84 -3.93 2.77
CA ILE A 17 -5.38 -3.90 2.77
C ILE A 17 -4.84 -3.24 1.50
N GLN A 18 -5.41 -3.56 0.33
CA GLN A 18 -5.04 -2.90 -0.93
C GLN A 18 -5.36 -1.40 -0.90
N GLY A 19 -6.53 -1.02 -0.38
CA GLY A 19 -6.92 0.39 -0.25
C GLY A 19 -5.97 1.16 0.67
N LEU A 20 -5.55 0.56 1.78
CA LEU A 20 -4.55 1.14 2.69
C LEU A 20 -3.17 1.24 2.04
N ALA A 21 -2.74 0.22 1.29
CA ALA A 21 -1.48 0.30 0.55
C ALA A 21 -1.50 1.47 -0.45
N VAL A 22 -2.58 1.59 -1.24
CA VAL A 22 -2.72 2.68 -2.22
C VAL A 22 -2.73 4.05 -1.54
N SER A 23 -3.44 4.23 -0.43
CA SER A 23 -3.48 5.53 0.28
C SER A 23 -2.13 5.91 0.88
N VAL A 24 -1.42 4.96 1.50
CA VAL A 24 -0.05 5.18 2.00
C VAL A 24 0.90 5.53 0.85
N GLY A 25 0.73 4.87 -0.31
CA GLY A 25 1.50 5.14 -1.51
C GLY A 25 1.27 6.55 -2.07
N THR A 26 0.02 7.00 -2.18
CA THR A 26 -0.29 8.35 -2.69
C THR A 26 0.22 9.44 -1.75
N ILE A 27 0.05 9.27 -0.42
CA ILE A 27 0.56 10.20 0.59
C ILE A 27 2.08 10.27 0.54
N SER A 28 2.75 9.12 0.45
CA SER A 28 4.22 9.07 0.40
C SER A 28 4.77 9.69 -0.89
N THR A 29 4.09 9.48 -2.02
CA THR A 29 4.44 10.14 -3.30
C THR A 29 4.29 11.65 -3.19
N GLY A 30 3.18 12.12 -2.63
CA GLY A 30 2.93 13.54 -2.40
C GLY A 30 3.97 14.16 -1.47
N GLY A 31 4.33 13.47 -0.39
CA GLY A 31 5.40 13.86 0.52
C GLY A 31 6.75 13.95 -0.19
N LEU A 32 7.10 12.94 -0.99
CA LEU A 32 8.37 12.92 -1.73
C LEU A 32 8.47 14.09 -2.70
N ILE A 33 7.40 14.39 -3.44
CA ILE A 33 7.32 15.54 -4.35
C ILE A 33 7.47 16.84 -3.55
N TYR A 34 6.71 16.99 -2.46
CA TYR A 34 6.73 18.17 -1.61
C TYR A 34 8.12 18.45 -1.01
N PHE A 35 8.75 17.45 -0.40
CA PHE A 35 10.08 17.58 0.21
C PHE A 35 11.20 17.77 -0.82
N THR A 36 11.02 17.26 -2.04
CA THR A 36 11.98 17.48 -3.14
C THR A 36 11.88 18.90 -3.69
N LEU A 37 10.66 19.46 -3.80
CA LEU A 37 10.42 20.83 -4.25
C LEU A 37 10.85 21.89 -3.21
N MET A 38 10.72 21.57 -1.93
CA MET A 38 11.04 22.49 -0.84
C MET A 38 12.54 22.45 -0.51
N SER A 39 13.33 23.27 -1.23
CA SER A 39 14.80 23.26 -1.15
C SER A 39 15.39 23.69 0.20
N THR A 40 14.58 24.30 1.07
CA THR A 40 14.99 24.94 2.34
C THR A 40 14.91 24.06 3.57
N LEU A 41 14.40 22.82 3.46
CA LEU A 41 14.35 21.89 4.60
C LEU A 41 15.71 21.20 4.81
N GLU A 42 16.32 21.49 5.96
CA GLU A 42 17.62 20.92 6.40
C GLU A 42 17.64 19.39 6.35
N ASN A 43 16.50 18.75 6.62
CA ASN A 43 16.34 17.29 6.68
C ASN A 43 15.67 16.67 5.44
N ARG A 44 15.60 17.37 4.30
CA ARG A 44 14.86 16.92 3.10
C ARG A 44 15.20 15.49 2.65
N TYR A 45 16.48 15.10 2.74
CA TYR A 45 16.94 13.78 2.33
C TYR A 45 16.43 12.69 3.27
N GLN A 46 16.36 12.95 4.57
CA GLN A 46 15.81 12.00 5.53
C GLN A 46 14.32 11.77 5.26
N TYR A 47 13.56 12.83 4.99
CA TYR A 47 12.14 12.70 4.62
C TYR A 47 11.94 12.00 3.28
N ALA A 48 12.78 12.28 2.29
CA ALA A 48 12.75 11.59 1.00
C ALA A 48 13.06 10.08 1.14
N ILE A 49 14.03 9.71 1.98
CA ILE A 49 14.36 8.31 2.27
C ILE A 49 13.18 7.61 2.97
N VAL A 50 12.56 8.24 3.97
CA VAL A 50 11.41 7.68 4.67
C VAL A 50 10.23 7.52 3.71
N ALA A 51 9.89 8.55 2.94
CA ALA A 51 8.80 8.50 1.96
C ALA A 51 9.07 7.47 0.86
N GLY A 52 10.30 7.36 0.36
CA GLY A 52 10.72 6.34 -0.60
C GLY A 52 10.61 4.91 -0.04
N THR A 53 10.98 4.72 1.24
CA THR A 53 10.85 3.43 1.91
C THR A 53 9.38 3.04 2.09
N CYS A 54 8.51 3.99 2.51
CA CYS A 54 7.08 3.77 2.61
C CYS A 54 6.45 3.43 1.25
N LEU A 55 6.90 4.05 0.16
CA LEU A 55 6.47 3.73 -1.20
C LEU A 55 6.83 2.30 -1.59
N ALA A 56 8.09 1.92 -1.40
CA ALA A 56 8.56 0.57 -1.73
C ALA A 56 7.78 -0.48 -0.92
N PHE A 57 7.53 -0.23 0.36
CA PHE A 57 6.78 -1.13 1.22
C PHE A 57 5.30 -1.24 0.83
N SER A 58 4.65 -0.12 0.52
CA SER A 58 3.28 -0.08 0.02
C SER A 58 3.14 -0.88 -1.29
N ALA A 59 4.04 -0.65 -2.25
CA ALA A 59 4.05 -1.36 -3.52
C ALA A 59 4.27 -2.88 -3.33
N PHE A 60 5.16 -3.26 -2.40
CA PHE A 60 5.40 -4.65 -2.05
C PHE A 60 4.14 -5.32 -1.47
N ILE A 61 3.47 -4.68 -0.51
CA ILE A 61 2.23 -5.21 0.06
C ILE A 61 1.15 -5.34 -1.03
N PHE A 62 0.99 -4.32 -1.87
CA PHE A 62 0.02 -4.38 -2.96
C PHE A 62 0.28 -5.57 -3.90
N TYR A 63 1.55 -5.77 -4.30
CA TYR A 63 1.97 -6.89 -5.15
C TYR A 63 1.69 -8.26 -4.51
N ILE A 64 2.04 -8.44 -3.24
CA ILE A 64 1.76 -9.70 -2.53
C ILE A 64 0.25 -9.95 -2.46
N THR A 65 -0.52 -8.90 -2.16
CA THR A 65 -1.98 -9.00 -2.04
C THR A 65 -2.64 -9.38 -3.38
N GLU A 66 -2.12 -8.83 -4.49
CA GLU A 66 -2.54 -9.21 -5.84
C GLU A 66 -2.18 -10.66 -6.19
N LYS A 67 -0.97 -11.11 -5.84
CA LYS A 67 -0.54 -12.50 -6.05
C LYS A 67 -1.35 -13.51 -5.22
N ILE A 68 -1.74 -13.14 -4.00
CA ILE A 68 -2.66 -13.96 -3.19
C ILE A 68 -4.03 -14.03 -3.87
N LYS A 69 -4.52 -12.93 -4.44
CA LYS A 69 -5.80 -12.91 -5.17
C LYS A 69 -5.78 -13.82 -6.40
N GLU A 70 -4.69 -13.83 -7.17
CA GLU A 70 -4.53 -14.73 -8.32
C GLU A 70 -4.50 -16.21 -7.94
N LYS A 71 -3.79 -16.57 -6.85
CA LYS A 71 -3.59 -17.97 -6.48
C LYS A 71 -4.71 -18.57 -5.63
N CYS A 72 -5.50 -17.75 -4.94
CA CYS A 72 -6.46 -18.23 -3.98
C CYS A 72 -7.82 -18.46 -4.65
N GLN A 73 -8.25 -19.73 -4.78
CA GLN A 73 -9.54 -20.15 -5.34
C GLN A 73 -10.76 -19.49 -4.66
N LEU A 74 -10.58 -18.97 -3.44
CA LEU A 74 -11.59 -18.18 -2.73
C LEU A 74 -11.99 -16.88 -3.46
N PHE A 75 -11.16 -16.39 -4.39
CA PHE A 75 -11.38 -15.17 -5.17
C PHE A 75 -11.78 -15.44 -6.62
N GLN A 76 -11.70 -16.68 -7.08
CA GLN A 76 -12.20 -17.16 -8.37
C GLN A 76 -13.72 -17.40 -8.31
#